data_AF-A0A2E1QQ58-F1
#
_entry.id   AF-A0A2E1QQ58-F1
#
_cell.length_a   1.000
_cell.length_b   1.000
_cell.length_c   1.000
_cell.angle_alpha   90.00
_cell.angle_beta   90.00
_cell.angle_gamma   90.00
#
_symmetry.space_group_name_H-M   'P 1'
#
loop_
_entity.id
_entity.type
_entity.pdbx_description
1 polymer ?
#
loop_
_entity_poly.entity_id
_entity_poly.type
_entity_poly.pdbx_seq_one_letter_code
_entity_poly.pdbx_strand_id
1 'polypeptide(L)'
;MTAESLVSKFDWKCKHTWRRSANNTKWCLIGCSIGDFGTIAYFQYTGIPWSTMSIMFLAICNGLITSIILETIILIRQNIIFMSALKTALGMSFISMISMEAAMNLTDVLLTGGAKLTWWVVPIMLLVGFLTPWPYNYWRLKKYNQACH
;
A
#
# COMPACT_ATOMS: atom_id res chain seq x y z
N MET A 1 33.64 -33.63 -1.47
CA MET A 1 32.91 -32.64 -2.29
C MET A 1 31.65 -32.25 -1.54
N THR A 2 31.73 -31.22 -0.71
CA THR A 2 30.61 -30.70 0.08
C THR A 2 29.84 -29.70 -0.76
N ALA A 3 28.59 -30.02 -1.08
CA ALA A 3 27.66 -29.10 -1.71
C ALA A 3 27.29 -28.00 -0.68
N GLU A 4 27.99 -26.87 -0.72
CA GLU A 4 27.56 -25.67 -0.02
C GLU A 4 26.24 -25.20 -0.63
N SER A 5 25.18 -25.27 0.16
CA SER A 5 23.91 -24.65 -0.15
C SER A 5 24.13 -23.15 -0.35
N LEU A 6 23.88 -22.65 -1.56
CA LEU A 6 23.86 -21.23 -1.86
C LEU A 6 22.68 -20.58 -1.14
N VAL A 7 22.81 -20.36 0.17
CA VAL A 7 21.98 -19.41 0.91
C VAL A 7 22.32 -18.05 0.30
N SER A 8 21.49 -17.55 -0.62
CA SER A 8 21.61 -16.16 -1.08
C SER A 8 21.55 -15.30 0.18
N LYS A 9 22.67 -14.71 0.61
CA LYS A 9 22.71 -13.88 1.82
C LYS A 9 21.63 -12.81 1.68
N PHE A 10 20.64 -12.86 2.57
CA PHE A 10 19.64 -11.82 2.66
C PHE A 10 20.37 -10.53 3.05
N ASP A 11 20.45 -9.58 2.12
CA ASP A 11 21.14 -8.31 2.31
C ASP A 11 20.14 -7.17 2.23
N TRP A 12 20.17 -6.25 3.21
CA TRP A 12 19.36 -5.03 3.27
C TRP A 12 20.00 -3.84 2.53
N LYS A 13 21.22 -3.98 2.00
CA LYS A 13 21.95 -2.87 1.34
C LYS A 13 21.69 -2.75 -0.17
N CYS A 14 20.86 -3.62 -0.76
CA CYS A 14 20.66 -3.63 -2.20
C CYS A 14 19.78 -2.45 -2.66
N LYS A 15 20.44 -1.39 -3.17
CA LYS A 15 19.80 -0.16 -3.65
C LYS A 15 18.79 -0.41 -4.77
N HIS A 16 19.06 -1.36 -5.66
CA HIS A 16 18.14 -1.72 -6.75
C HIS A 16 16.81 -2.26 -6.22
N THR A 17 16.85 -3.20 -5.27
CA THR A 17 15.63 -3.77 -4.66
C THR A 17 14.85 -2.71 -3.88
N TRP A 18 15.52 -1.80 -3.16
CA TRP A 18 14.87 -0.68 -2.47
C TRP A 18 14.17 0.28 -3.42
N ARG A 19 14.77 0.59 -4.57
CA ARG A 19 14.16 1.46 -5.59
C ARG A 19 12.93 0.80 -6.21
N ARG A 20 13.00 -0.50 -6.49
CA ARG A 20 11.88 -1.26 -7.04
C ARG A 20 10.74 -1.40 -6.02
N SER A 21 11.04 -1.70 -4.76
CA SER A 21 10.04 -1.77 -3.70
C SER A 21 9.38 -0.41 -3.43
N ALA A 22 10.15 0.68 -3.47
CA ALA A 22 9.63 2.03 -3.33
C ALA A 22 8.64 2.39 -4.46
N ASN A 23 8.96 2.06 -5.72
CA ASN A 23 8.06 2.31 -6.85
C ASN A 23 6.74 1.54 -6.71
N ASN A 24 6.79 0.26 -6.34
CA ASN A 24 5.58 -0.54 -6.13
C ASN A 24 4.73 0.04 -4.97
N THR A 25 5.39 0.36 -3.86
CA THR A 25 4.73 0.95 -2.69
C THR A 25 4.10 2.30 -3.01
N LYS A 26 4.74 3.11 -3.86
CA LYS A 26 4.22 4.40 -4.31
C LYS A 26 2.93 4.24 -5.12
N TRP A 27 2.86 3.28 -6.04
CA TRP A 27 1.64 3.05 -6.83
C TRP A 27 0.49 2.54 -5.97
N CYS A 28 0.78 1.63 -5.04
CA CYS A 28 -0.17 1.19 -4.02
C CYS A 28 -0.68 2.37 -3.19
N LEU A 29 0.22 3.23 -2.68
CA LEU A 29 -0.15 4.41 -1.90
C LEU A 29 -1.06 5.35 -2.69
N ILE A 30 -0.72 5.65 -3.94
CA ILE A 30 -1.54 6.52 -4.79
C ILE A 30 -2.95 5.92 -4.95
N GLY A 31 -3.06 4.62 -5.22
CA GLY A 31 -4.35 3.95 -5.34
C GLY A 31 -5.17 4.01 -4.05
N CYS A 32 -4.57 3.56 -2.96
CA CYS A 32 -5.14 3.57 -1.60
C CYS A 32 -5.65 4.96 -1.20
N SER A 33 -4.80 5.98 -1.31
CA SER A 33 -5.16 7.36 -0.94
C SER A 33 -6.28 7.96 -1.77
N ILE A 34 -6.46 7.56 -3.04
CA ILE A 34 -7.59 8.04 -3.84
C ILE A 34 -8.92 7.55 -3.24
N GLY A 35 -9.00 6.27 -2.87
CA GLY A 35 -10.21 5.70 -2.25
C GLY A 35 -10.44 6.20 -0.83
N ASP A 36 -9.38 6.29 -0.03
CA ASP A 36 -9.42 6.76 1.36
C ASP A 36 -9.86 8.23 1.42
N PHE A 37 -9.20 9.12 0.65
CA PHE A 37 -9.54 10.54 0.62
C PHE A 37 -10.91 10.78 0.01
N GLY A 38 -11.27 10.05 -1.05
CA GLY A 38 -12.59 10.13 -1.66
C GLY A 38 -13.70 9.80 -0.66
N THR A 39 -13.49 8.77 0.16
CA THR A 39 -14.46 8.36 1.19
C THR A 39 -14.55 9.40 2.31
N ILE A 40 -13.41 9.79 2.90
CA ILE A 40 -13.39 10.76 4.01
C ILE A 40 -13.93 12.12 3.54
N ALA A 41 -13.52 12.60 2.36
CA ALA A 41 -13.99 13.87 1.82
C ALA A 41 -15.51 13.85 1.52
N TYR A 42 -16.03 12.73 1.01
CA TYR A 42 -17.47 12.57 0.78
C TYR A 42 -18.27 12.71 2.08
N PHE A 43 -17.88 12.00 3.14
CA PHE A 43 -18.55 12.11 4.44
C PHE A 43 -18.36 13.48 5.09
N GLN A 44 -17.20 14.11 4.91
CA GLN A 44 -16.92 15.45 5.42
C GLN A 44 -17.76 16.53 4.72
N TYR A 45 -17.98 16.42 3.41
CA TYR A 45 -18.78 17.39 2.65
C TYR A 45 -20.29 17.18 2.80
N THR A 46 -20.73 15.93 2.85
CA THR A 46 -22.16 15.59 3.02
C THR A 46 -22.66 15.78 4.45
N GLY A 47 -21.75 15.83 5.45
CA GLY A 47 -22.09 16.07 6.85
C GLY A 47 -22.91 14.95 7.48
N ILE A 48 -22.93 13.75 6.90
CA ILE A 48 -23.67 12.60 7.42
C ILE A 48 -23.05 12.20 8.78
N PRO A 49 -23.83 12.15 9.87
CA PRO A 49 -23.31 11.85 11.21
C PRO A 49 -23.09 10.35 11.40
N TRP A 50 -22.11 9.80 10.68
CA TRP A 50 -21.65 8.42 10.86
C TRP A 50 -20.54 8.33 11.90
N SER A 51 -20.41 7.16 12.53
CA SER A 51 -19.32 6.90 13.45
C SER A 51 -17.97 6.92 12.72
N THR A 52 -16.94 7.47 13.36
CA THR A 52 -15.58 7.51 12.81
C THR A 52 -15.10 6.13 12.36
N MET A 53 -15.37 5.09 13.16
CA MET A 53 -14.97 3.71 12.85
C MET A 53 -15.64 3.17 11.57
N SER A 54 -16.91 3.53 11.32
CA SER A 54 -17.62 3.13 10.11
C SER A 54 -17.04 3.80 8.87
N ILE A 55 -16.71 5.09 8.97
CA ILE A 55 -16.09 5.86 7.88
C ILE A 55 -14.71 5.28 7.56
N MET A 56 -13.87 5.03 8.57
CA MET A 56 -12.55 4.42 8.37
C MET A 56 -12.66 3.03 7.74
N PHE A 57 -13.59 2.19 8.18
CA PHE A 57 -13.78 0.87 7.58
C PHE A 57 -14.15 0.96 6.09
N LEU A 58 -15.05 1.87 5.74
CA LEU A 58 -15.39 2.14 4.34
C LEU A 58 -14.21 2.70 3.56
N ALA A 59 -13.42 3.59 4.17
CA ALA A 59 -12.28 4.22 3.55
C ALA A 59 -11.18 3.18 3.24
N ILE A 60 -10.91 2.27 4.18
CA ILE A 60 -10.05 1.10 3.96
C ILE A 60 -10.60 0.25 2.81
N CYS A 61 -11.89 -0.12 2.83
CA CYS A 61 -12.48 -0.94 1.76
C CYS A 61 -12.33 -0.30 0.38
N ASN A 62 -12.68 0.98 0.27
CA ASN A 62 -12.60 1.73 -0.99
C ASN A 62 -11.15 1.97 -1.43
N GLY A 63 -10.24 2.23 -0.48
CA GLY A 63 -8.80 2.36 -0.73
C GLY A 63 -8.20 1.08 -1.27
N LEU A 64 -8.53 -0.08 -0.67
CA LEU A 64 -8.11 -1.39 -1.20
C LEU A 64 -8.66 -1.64 -2.60
N ILE A 65 -9.95 -1.39 -2.85
CA ILE A 65 -10.58 -1.62 -4.17
C ILE A 65 -9.90 -0.76 -5.24
N THR A 66 -9.75 0.54 -4.98
CA THR A 66 -9.12 1.48 -5.92
C THR A 66 -7.66 1.13 -6.19
N SER A 67 -6.91 0.72 -5.16
CA SER A 67 -5.54 0.24 -5.29
C SER A 67 -5.43 -1.03 -6.14
N ILE A 68 -6.25 -2.05 -5.87
CA ILE A 68 -6.27 -3.29 -6.64
C ILE A 68 -6.59 -3.02 -8.11
N ILE A 69 -7.57 -2.15 -8.39
CA ILE A 69 -7.93 -1.75 -9.76
C ILE A 69 -6.74 -1.07 -10.44
N LEU A 70 -6.11 -0.10 -9.77
CA LEU A 70 -4.99 0.64 -10.31
C LEU A 70 -3.78 -0.26 -10.60
N GLU A 71 -3.38 -1.10 -9.65
CA GLU A 71 -2.29 -2.07 -9.82
C GLU A 71 -2.59 -3.07 -10.95
N THR A 72 -3.82 -3.57 -11.01
CA THR A 72 -4.26 -4.50 -12.07
C THR A 72 -4.16 -3.84 -13.44
N ILE A 73 -4.62 -2.59 -13.60
CA ILE A 73 -4.51 -1.83 -14.86
C ILE A 73 -3.03 -1.61 -15.24
N ILE A 74 -2.18 -1.24 -14.29
CA ILE A 74 -0.74 -1.04 -14.53
C ILE A 74 -0.08 -2.33 -15.01
N LEU A 75 -0.38 -3.47 -14.38
CA LEU A 75 0.18 -4.78 -14.75
C LEU A 75 -0.31 -5.26 -16.12
N ILE A 76 -1.59 -5.03 -16.46
CA ILE A 76 -2.12 -5.34 -17.80
C ILE A 76 -1.40 -4.51 -18.87
N ARG A 77 -1.12 -3.23 -18.60
CA ARG A 77 -0.33 -2.38 -19.50
C ARG A 77 1.12 -2.86 -19.69
N GLN A 78 1.62 -3.72 -18.79
CA GLN A 78 2.93 -4.38 -18.90
C GLN A 78 2.85 -5.74 -19.63
N ASN A 79 1.74 -6.02 -20.36
CA ASN A 79 1.48 -7.27 -21.08
C ASN A 79 1.33 -8.52 -20.18
N ILE A 80 0.89 -8.34 -18.92
CA ILE A 80 0.54 -9.46 -18.04
C ILE A 80 -0.93 -9.84 -18.25
N ILE A 81 -1.20 -11.14 -18.39
CA ILE A 81 -2.56 -11.67 -18.54
C ILE A 81 -3.43 -11.26 -17.34
N PHE A 82 -4.67 -10.80 -17.58
CA PHE A 82 -5.59 -10.27 -16.56
C PHE A 82 -5.65 -11.12 -15.27
N MET A 83 -5.85 -12.43 -15.39
CA MET A 83 -5.96 -13.33 -14.23
C MET A 83 -4.66 -13.39 -13.42
N SER A 84 -3.50 -13.31 -14.08
CA SER A 84 -2.20 -13.25 -13.41
C SER A 84 -1.95 -11.88 -12.78
N ALA A 85 -2.38 -10.80 -13.44
CA ALA A 85 -2.28 -9.44 -12.91
C ALA A 85 -3.11 -9.29 -11.63
N LEU A 86 -4.36 -9.75 -11.63
CA LEU A 86 -5.24 -9.70 -10.47
C LEU A 86 -4.71 -10.56 -9.31
N LYS A 87 -4.24 -11.78 -9.60
CA LYS A 87 -3.57 -12.64 -8.60
C LYS A 87 -2.31 -11.99 -8.04
N THR A 88 -1.59 -11.23 -8.85
CA THR A 88 -0.38 -10.52 -8.42
C THR A 88 -0.73 -9.33 -7.53
N ALA A 89 -1.71 -8.50 -7.90
CA ALA A 89 -2.20 -7.39 -7.08
C ALA A 89 -2.70 -7.89 -5.71
N LEU A 90 -3.55 -8.92 -5.71
CA LEU A 90 -4.08 -9.52 -4.48
C LEU A 90 -3.04 -10.33 -3.70
N GLY A 91 -2.14 -11.05 -4.35
CA GLY A 91 -1.21 -11.96 -3.68
C GLY A 91 0.07 -11.28 -3.18
N MET A 92 0.55 -10.26 -3.91
CA MET A 92 1.81 -9.59 -3.60
C MET A 92 1.68 -8.35 -2.72
N SER A 93 0.58 -7.62 -2.86
CA SER A 93 0.44 -6.32 -2.20
C SER A 93 -0.60 -6.30 -1.08
N PHE A 94 -1.50 -7.28 -0.94
CA PHE A 94 -2.67 -7.13 -0.05
C PHE A 94 -2.36 -6.91 1.43
N ILE A 95 -1.40 -7.64 2.01
CA ILE A 95 -0.95 -7.40 3.40
C ILE A 95 -0.36 -5.98 3.55
N SER A 96 0.42 -5.56 2.56
CA SER A 96 1.02 -4.23 2.51
C SER A 96 -0.04 -3.14 2.39
N MET A 97 -1.06 -3.33 1.54
CA MET A 97 -2.19 -2.42 1.37
C MET A 97 -2.98 -2.27 2.69
N ILE A 98 -3.31 -3.38 3.36
CA ILE A 98 -4.01 -3.33 4.65
C ILE A 98 -3.16 -2.59 5.69
N SER A 99 -1.86 -2.90 5.77
CA SER A 99 -0.97 -2.24 6.74
C SER A 99 -0.83 -0.75 6.49
N MET A 100 -0.80 -0.34 5.21
CA MET A 100 -0.75 1.05 4.78
C MET A 100 -2.02 1.79 5.17
N GLU A 101 -3.18 1.24 4.80
CA GLU A 101 -4.50 1.81 5.09
C GLU A 101 -4.77 1.93 6.59
N ALA A 102 -4.43 0.90 7.35
CA ALA A 102 -4.54 0.93 8.80
C ALA A 102 -3.64 2.01 9.42
N ALA A 103 -2.41 2.15 8.92
CA ALA A 103 -1.48 3.17 9.41
C ALA A 103 -1.90 4.59 9.03
N MET A 104 -2.44 4.80 7.82
CA MET A 104 -2.98 6.08 7.38
C MET A 104 -4.18 6.49 8.25
N ASN A 105 -5.19 5.61 8.35
CA ASN A 105 -6.38 5.86 9.14
C ASN A 105 -6.07 6.05 10.64
N LEU A 106 -5.13 5.27 11.20
CA LEU A 106 -4.69 5.47 12.59
C LEU A 106 -4.01 6.83 12.78
N THR A 107 -3.16 7.24 11.83
CA THR A 107 -2.50 8.55 11.87
C THR A 107 -3.51 9.68 11.82
N ASP A 108 -4.56 9.56 11.00
CA ASP A 108 -5.62 10.56 10.92
C ASP A 108 -6.37 10.72 12.25
N VAL A 109 -6.79 9.60 12.84
CA VAL A 109 -7.49 9.62 14.14
C VAL A 109 -6.61 10.16 15.26
N LEU A 110 -5.32 9.78 15.30
CA LEU A 110 -4.39 10.25 16.33
C LEU A 110 -4.12 11.76 16.23
N LEU A 111 -4.11 12.33 15.02
CA LEU A 111 -3.79 13.74 14.81
C LEU A 111 -5.00 14.67 14.79
N THR A 112 -6.18 14.19 14.37
CA THR A 112 -7.38 15.03 14.23
C THR A 112 -8.48 14.70 15.23
N GLY A 113 -8.37 13.56 15.94
CA GLY A 113 -9.40 13.05 16.84
C GLY A 113 -10.63 12.46 16.14
N GLY A 114 -10.59 12.29 14.80
CA GLY A 114 -11.68 11.75 14.00
C GLY A 114 -11.22 11.35 12.59
N ALA A 115 -12.18 11.07 11.70
CA ALA A 115 -11.91 10.86 10.28
C ALA A 115 -12.09 12.21 9.56
N LYS A 116 -11.01 13.00 9.47
CA LYS A 116 -11.07 14.38 8.95
C LYS A 116 -9.84 14.70 8.11
N LEU A 117 -10.06 15.02 6.85
CA LEU A 117 -8.97 15.46 5.98
C LEU A 117 -8.57 16.90 6.32
N THR A 118 -7.45 17.06 7.03
CA THR A 118 -6.82 18.36 7.26
C THR A 118 -5.55 18.50 6.44
N TRP A 119 -5.31 19.68 5.87
CA TRP A 119 -4.26 19.88 4.86
C TRP A 119 -2.84 19.56 5.39
N TRP A 120 -2.56 19.80 6.67
CA TRP A 120 -1.26 19.47 7.27
C TRP A 120 -1.11 18.00 7.68
N VAL A 121 -2.20 17.27 7.94
CA VAL A 121 -2.14 15.85 8.32
C VAL A 121 -1.91 14.96 7.10
N VAL A 122 -2.48 15.31 5.94
CA VAL A 122 -2.33 14.58 4.68
C VAL A 122 -0.88 14.16 4.38
N PRO A 123 0.13 15.06 4.36
CA PRO A 123 1.50 14.65 4.08
C PRO A 123 2.10 13.71 5.14
N ILE A 124 1.73 13.87 6.41
CA ILE A 124 2.21 13.02 7.50
C ILE A 124 1.60 11.62 7.37
N MET A 125 0.28 11.56 7.18
CA MET A 125 -0.47 10.33 6.96
C MET A 125 0.07 9.53 5.78
N LEU A 126 0.29 10.19 4.62
CA LEU A 126 0.87 9.56 3.43
C LEU A 126 2.27 9.02 3.68
N LEU A 127 3.10 9.76 4.44
CA LEU A 127 4.45 9.34 4.77
C LEU A 127 4.44 8.11 5.67
N VAL A 128 3.61 8.09 6.71
CA VAL A 128 3.44 6.93 7.60
C VAL A 128 2.89 5.72 6.83
N GLY A 129 1.89 5.95 5.97
CA GLY A 129 1.33 4.94 5.08
C GLY A 129 2.37 4.35 4.13
N PHE A 130 3.31 5.15 3.63
CA PHE A 130 4.41 4.66 2.79
C PHE A 130 5.46 3.88 3.58
N LEU A 131 5.91 4.40 4.72
CA LEU A 131 6.99 3.81 5.50
C LEU A 131 6.60 2.45 6.11
N THR A 132 5.33 2.27 6.46
CA THR A 132 4.83 1.04 7.11
C THR A 132 5.04 -0.23 6.27
N PRO A 133 4.56 -0.33 5.03
CA PRO A 133 4.74 -1.51 4.18
C PRO A 133 6.10 -1.57 3.46
N TRP A 134 6.86 -0.48 3.39
CA TRP A 134 8.04 -0.40 2.52
C TRP A 134 9.15 -1.42 2.87
N PRO A 135 9.52 -1.64 4.16
CA PRO A 135 10.47 -2.69 4.55
C PRO A 135 9.96 -4.10 4.25
N TYR A 136 8.66 -4.34 4.45
CA TYR A 136 8.04 -5.62 4.15
C TYR A 136 8.06 -5.92 2.64
N ASN A 137 7.77 -4.91 1.81
CA ASN A 137 7.85 -5.02 0.35
C ASN A 137 9.28 -5.30 -0.12
N TYR A 138 10.29 -4.70 0.50
CA TYR A 138 11.69 -5.02 0.23
C TYR A 138 12.01 -6.48 0.57
N TRP A 139 11.66 -6.93 1.79
CA TRP A 139 11.91 -8.28 2.25
C TRP A 139 11.26 -9.32 1.34
N ARG A 140 10.01 -9.07 0.93
CA ARG A 140 9.29 -9.94 -0.02
C ARG A 140 10.05 -10.07 -1.34
N LEU A 141 10.47 -8.96 -1.96
CA LEU A 141 11.19 -9.00 -3.25
C LEU A 141 12.50 -9.80 -3.16
N LYS A 142 13.20 -9.72 -2.03
CA LYS A 142 14.41 -10.53 -1.76
C LYS A 142 14.07 -12.01 -1.58
N LYS A 143 13.05 -12.34 -0.78
CA LYS A 143 12.65 -13.72 -0.49
C LYS A 143 12.23 -14.49 -1.76
N TYR A 144 11.52 -13.84 -2.68
CA TYR A 144 11.06 -14.45 -3.93
C TYR A 144 12.03 -14.26 -5.11
N ASN A 145 13.23 -13.74 -4.85
CA ASN A 145 14.30 -13.50 -5.82
C ASN A 145 13.87 -12.69 -7.07
N GLN A 146 12.92 -11.77 -6.91
CA GLN A 146 12.31 -11.03 -8.04
C GLN A 146 13.09 -9.76 -8.44
N ALA A 147 14.20 -9.45 -7.76
CA ALA A 147 14.91 -8.17 -7.94
C ALA A 147 16.45 -8.26 -7.88
N CYS A 148 17.02 -9.45 -7.66
CA CYS A 148 18.47 -9.68 -7.66
C CYS A 148 18.89 -10.32 -8.97
N HIS A 149 18.99 -9.53 -10.03
CA HIS A 149 19.76 -9.83 -11.23
C HIS A 149 20.60 -8.60 -11.57
#